data_AF-A0A951HR81-F1
#
_entry.id   AF-A0A951HR81-F1
#
_cell.length_a   1.000
_cell.length_b   1.000
_cell.length_c   1.000
_cell.angle_alpha   90.00
_cell.angle_beta   90.00
_cell.angle_gamma   90.00
#
_symmetry.space_group_name_H-M   'P 1'
#
loop_
_entity.id
_entity.type
_entity.pdbx_description
1 polymer ?
#
loop_
_entity_poly.entity_id
_entity_poly.type
_entity_poly.pdbx_seq_one_letter_code
_entity_poly.pdbx_strand_id
1 'polypeptide(L)' 'MFNRLALIGTGLIGSSIARAARAQGVVRSIVATARTPATRKRVAELGLADQVVESNTAAVEGADLVIVCIPVG' A
#
# COMPACT_ATOMS: atom_id res chain seq x y z
N MET A 1 -0.79 -8.06 14.89
CA MET A 1 -1.68 -7.04 14.27
C MET A 1 -0.87 -5.77 14.12
N PHE A 2 -0.89 -5.12 12.96
CA PHE A 2 -0.10 -3.92 12.67
C PHE A 2 -0.99 -2.68 12.66
N ASN A 3 -0.52 -1.55 13.20
CA ASN A 3 -1.32 -0.32 13.16
C ASN A 3 -1.23 0.34 11.78
N ARG A 4 -0.05 0.35 11.17
CA ARG A 4 0.18 0.96 9.86
C ARG A 4 1.01 0.07 8.95
N LEU A 5 0.40 -0.34 7.83
CA LEU A 5 1.05 -1.05 6.73
C LEU A 5 1.44 -0.05 5.63
N ALA A 6 2.73 0.03 5.31
CA ALA A 6 3.23 0.68 4.11
C ALA A 6 3.33 -0.34 2.96
N LEU A 7 2.67 -0.04 1.85
CA LEU A 7 2.65 -0.89 0.66
C LEU A 7 3.31 -0.17 -0.52
N ILE A 8 4.54 -0.58 -0.85
CA ILE A 8 5.32 -0.03 -1.96
C ILE A 8 5.15 -0.91 -3.18
N GLY A 9 4.45 -0.42 -4.19
CA GLY A 9 4.12 -1.18 -5.40
C GLY A 9 2.74 -1.82 -5.34
N THR A 10 1.73 -1.10 -5.81
CA THR A 10 0.34 -1.56 -5.83
C THR A 10 -0.08 -2.15 -7.18
N GLY A 11 0.63 -3.20 -7.60
CA GLY A 11 0.23 -4.03 -8.75
C GLY A 11 -0.78 -5.12 -8.35
N LEU A 12 -0.80 -6.23 -9.12
CA LEU A 12 -1.65 -7.38 -8.80
C LEU A 12 -1.37 -7.93 -7.38
N ILE A 13 -0.10 -8.18 -7.04
CA ILE A 13 0.29 -8.73 -5.74
C ILE A 13 -0.04 -7.75 -4.60
N GLY A 14 0.46 -6.52 -4.69
CA GLY A 14 0.23 -5.52 -3.63
C GLY A 14 -1.25 -5.25 -3.38
N SER A 15 -2.07 -5.13 -4.44
CA SER A 15 -3.51 -4.90 -4.27
C SER A 15 -4.24 -6.09 -3.63
N SER A 16 -3.82 -7.33 -3.92
CA SER A 16 -4.38 -8.53 -3.29
C SER A 16 -4.00 -8.64 -1.82
N ILE A 17 -2.76 -8.29 -1.47
CA ILE A 17 -2.32 -8.21 -0.07
C ILE A 17 -3.13 -7.15 0.68
N ALA A 18 -3.32 -5.95 0.12
CA ALA A 18 -4.11 -4.90 0.76
C ALA A 18 -5.55 -5.35 1.07
N ARG A 19 -6.21 -6.00 0.10
CA ARG A 19 -7.56 -6.55 0.27
C ARG A 19 -7.61 -7.63 1.35
N ALA A 20 -6.69 -8.59 1.30
CA ALA A 20 -6.63 -9.67 2.29
C ALA A 20 -6.35 -9.13 3.70
N ALA A 21 -5.42 -8.18 3.83
CA ALA A 21 -5.06 -7.56 5.10
C ALA A 21 -6.24 -6.82 5.73
N ARG A 22 -7.04 -6.10 4.93
CA ARG A 22 -8.30 -5.51 5.41
C ARG A 22 -9.34 -6.57 5.77
N ALA A 23 -9.56 -7.56 4.90
CA ALA A 23 -10.58 -8.59 5.11
C ALA A 23 -10.33 -9.42 6.39
N GLN A 24 -9.06 -9.67 6.73
CA GLN A 24 -8.67 -10.39 7.94
C GLN A 24 -8.56 -9.49 9.18
N GLY A 25 -8.73 -8.16 9.04
CA GLY A 25 -8.62 -7.22 10.14
C GLY A 25 -7.22 -7.16 10.78
N VAL A 26 -6.17 -7.56 10.05
CA VAL A 26 -4.81 -7.66 10.60
C VAL A 26 -4.03 -6.35 10.57
N VAL A 27 -4.56 -5.35 9.85
CA VAL A 27 -4.00 -3.99 9.74
C VAL A 27 -5.08 -2.95 10.06
N ARG A 28 -4.71 -1.89 10.80
CA ARG A 28 -5.64 -0.77 11.08
C ARG A 28 -5.64 0.29 9.98
N SER A 29 -4.49 0.53 9.36
CA SER A 29 -4.35 1.48 8.26
C SER A 29 -3.35 0.98 7.20
N ILE A 30 -3.62 1.33 5.95
CA ILE A 30 -2.79 1.03 4.79
C ILE A 30 -2.41 2.34 4.11
N VAL A 31 -1.12 2.57 3.96
CA VAL A 31 -0.56 3.66 3.15
C VAL A 31 0.14 3.05 1.94
N ALA A 32 -0.26 3.46 0.75
CA ALA A 32 0.23 2.90 -0.48
C ALA A 32 0.98 3.91 -1.34
N THR A 33 1.96 3.42 -2.10
CA THR A 33 2.59 4.18 -3.17
C THR A 33 2.88 3.32 -4.38
N ALA A 34 2.96 3.96 -5.53
CA ALA A 34 3.32 3.35 -6.80
C ALA A 34 4.14 4.33 -7.65
N ARG A 35 4.90 3.78 -8.59
CA ARG A 35 5.82 4.53 -9.46
C ARG A 35 5.11 5.63 -10.26
N THR A 36 3.95 5.33 -10.85
CA THR A 36 3.27 6.26 -11.75
C THR A 36 2.09 6.96 -11.06
N PRO A 37 1.82 8.24 -11.39
CA PRO A 37 0.63 8.94 -10.90
C PRO A 37 -0.68 8.25 -11.30
N ALA A 38 -0.72 7.64 -12.49
CA ALA A 38 -1.89 6.92 -12.97
C ALA A 38 -2.24 5.71 -12.08
N THR A 39 -1.24 4.91 -11.67
CA THR A 39 -1.47 3.80 -10.74
C THR A 39 -1.90 4.31 -9.37
N ARG A 40 -1.27 5.37 -8.85
CA ARG A 40 -1.68 5.99 -7.57
C ARG A 40 -3.13 6.47 -7.59
N LYS A 41 -3.54 7.16 -8.66
CA LYS A 41 -4.92 7.58 -8.86
C LYS A 41 -5.87 6.39 -8.84
N ARG A 42 -5.53 5.31 -9.57
CA ARG A 42 -6.36 4.10 -9.62
C ARG A 42 -6.49 3.42 -8.26
N VAL A 43 -5.44 3.40 -7.45
CA VAL A 43 -5.46 2.84 -6.09
C VAL A 43 -6.41 3.61 -5.19
N ALA A 44 -6.38 4.95 -5.29
CA ALA A 44 -7.29 5.83 -4.55
C ALA A 44 -8.75 5.64 -4.99
N GLU A 45 -9.02 5.61 -6.30
CA GLU A 45 -10.36 5.36 -6.86
C GLU A 45 -10.97 4.02 -6.40
N LEU A 46 -10.14 2.99 -6.26
CA LEU A 46 -10.55 1.66 -5.83
C LEU A 46 -10.64 1.50 -4.31
N GLY A 47 -10.27 2.52 -3.52
CA GLY A 47 -10.28 2.46 -2.06
C GLY A 47 -9.33 1.40 -1.46
N LEU A 48 -8.26 1.04 -2.19
CA LEU A 48 -7.36 -0.05 -1.78
C LEU A 48 -6.50 0.31 -0.56
N ALA A 49 -6.26 1.59 -0.32
CA ALA A 49 -5.47 2.11 0.79
C ALA A 49 -6.17 3.31 1.43
N ASP A 50 -5.89 3.57 2.71
CA ASP A 50 -6.43 4.73 3.43
C ASP A 50 -5.74 6.02 3.00
N GLN A 51 -4.47 5.93 2.62
CA GLN A 51 -3.70 7.04 2.08
C GLN A 51 -2.88 6.57 0.88
N VAL A 52 -2.79 7.42 -0.14
CA VAL A 52 -1.92 7.20 -1.29
C VAL A 52 -0.94 8.37 -1.38
N VAL A 53 0.36 8.05 -1.36
CA VAL A 53 1.43 9.06 -1.31
C VAL A 53 2.38 8.91 -2.50
N GLU A 54 3.14 9.96 -2.78
CA GLU A 54 3.94 10.04 -4.01
C GLU A 54 5.30 9.34 -3.93
N SER A 55 5.83 9.11 -2.73
CA SER A 55 7.16 8.58 -2.51
C SER A 55 7.18 7.40 -1.53
N ASN A 56 8.20 6.56 -1.65
CA ASN A 56 8.45 5.47 -0.71
C ASN A 56 8.74 6.01 0.69
N THR A 57 9.45 7.13 0.80
CA THR A 57 9.77 7.76 2.09
C THR A 57 8.52 8.19 2.84
N ALA A 58 7.56 8.82 2.15
CA ALA A 58 6.28 9.18 2.75
C ALA A 58 5.45 7.94 3.11
N ALA A 59 5.53 6.86 2.32
CA ALA A 59 4.77 5.65 2.57
C ALA A 59 5.21 4.93 3.86
N VAL A 60 6.51 4.88 4.13
CA VAL A 60 7.08 4.17 5.29
C VAL A 60 7.03 4.96 6.58
N GLU A 61 6.69 6.25 6.54
CA GLU A 61 6.63 7.09 7.72
C GLU A 61 5.63 6.53 8.75
N GLY A 62 6.14 6.16 9.92
CA GLY A 62 5.38 5.56 11.02
C GLY A 62 4.85 4.15 10.76
N ALA A 63 5.33 3.45 9.73
CA ALA A 63 4.87 2.10 9.41
C ALA A 63 5.43 1.05 10.39
N ASP A 64 4.56 0.15 10.86
CA ASP A 64 4.97 -1.02 11.67
C ASP A 64 5.33 -2.22 10.78
N LEU A 65 4.86 -2.19 9.53
CA LEU A 65 5.11 -3.20 8.52
C LEU A 65 5.28 -2.52 7.16
N VAL A 66 6.33 -2.90 6.43
CA VAL A 66 6.57 -2.47 5.05
C VAL A 66 6.55 -3.69 4.14
N ILE A 67 5.72 -3.67 3.11
CA ILE A 67 5.70 -4.69 2.06
C ILE A 67 6.10 -4.03 0.73
N VAL A 68 7.15 -4.57 0.13
CA VAL A 68 7.69 -4.11 -1.16
C VAL A 68 7.31 -5.11 -2.25
N CYS A 69 6.41 -4.70 -3.14
CA CYS A 69 5.87 -5.48 -4.25
C CYS A 69 6.23 -4.84 -5.59
N ILE A 70 7.52 -4.61 -5.83
CA ILE A 70 8.05 -4.09 -7.10
C ILE A 70 8.90 -5.16 -7.81
N PRO A 71 9.05 -5.09 -9.15
CA PRO A 71 10.01 -5.92 -9.86
C PRO A 71 11.43 -5.76 -9.30
N VAL A 72 12.19 -6.85 -9.28
CA VAL A 72 13.58 -6.89 -8.79
C VAL A 72 14.61 -6.64 -9.90
N GLY A 73 14.16 -6.45 -11.14
CA GLY A 73 14.98 -6.22 -12.34
C GLY A 73 14.39 -5.16 -13.25
#